data_AF-A0A6A1TPY4-F1
#
_entry.id   AF-A0A6A1TPY4-F1
#
_cell.length_a   1.000
_cell.length_b   1.000
_cell.length_c   1.000
_cell.angle_alpha   90.00
_cell.angle_beta   90.00
_cell.angle_gamma   90.00
#
_symmetry.space_group_name_H-M   'P 1'
#
loop_
_entity.id
_entity.type
_entity.pdbx_description
1 polymer ?
#
loop_
_entity_poly.entity_id
_entity_poly.type
_entity_poly.pdbx_seq_one_letter_code
_entity_poly.pdbx_strand_id
1 'polypeptide(L)'
;MPFSHRLPAMSSLVILGMALSACQSGRPAAVTTDRAALPTMERVALAANSCWFKSGDAAFKPYRLAPELNSFSGRPRILAVPRNSPESRPMLVVQAEGSPARLDAFGPMMSGPDGERIKRDVLRWAGGATGC
;
A
#
# COMPACT_ATOMS: atom_id res chain seq x y z
N MET A 1 50.67 -59.37 -40.56
CA MET A 1 49.39 -58.65 -40.77
C MET A 1 48.39 -59.67 -41.30
N PRO A 2 47.31 -59.94 -40.56
CA PRO A 2 46.01 -59.39 -40.97
C PRO A 2 45.25 -58.75 -39.80
N PHE A 3 44.49 -57.72 -40.15
CA PHE A 3 43.63 -56.94 -39.27
C PHE A 3 42.45 -57.78 -38.79
N SER A 4 42.13 -57.68 -37.51
CA SER A 4 40.87 -58.18 -36.93
C SER A 4 40.21 -57.05 -36.17
N HIS A 5 39.39 -56.26 -36.87
CA HIS A 5 38.52 -55.26 -36.26
C HIS A 5 37.35 -55.98 -35.60
N ARG A 6 37.29 -55.94 -34.27
CA ARG A 6 36.08 -56.28 -33.51
C ARG A 6 35.25 -55.02 -33.31
N LEU A 7 34.11 -54.94 -33.98
CA LEU A 7 33.00 -54.09 -33.57
C LEU A 7 32.27 -54.78 -32.41
N PRO A 8 31.89 -54.02 -31.37
CA PRO A 8 30.61 -54.26 -30.74
C PRO A 8 29.74 -53.00 -30.75
N ALA A 9 28.46 -53.27 -30.89
CA ALA A 9 27.33 -52.37 -30.93
C ALA A 9 27.04 -51.71 -29.57
N MET A 10 26.04 -50.82 -29.60
CA MET A 10 25.26 -50.31 -28.47
C MET A 10 25.99 -49.26 -27.60
N SER A 11 25.40 -48.11 -27.25
CA SER A 11 24.03 -47.64 -27.33
C SER A 11 24.04 -46.12 -27.22
N SER A 12 23.09 -45.50 -27.91
CA SER A 12 22.68 -44.10 -27.74
C SER A 12 22.51 -43.77 -26.26
N LEU A 13 23.37 -42.91 -25.71
CA LEU A 13 23.22 -42.39 -24.35
C LEU A 13 23.20 -40.86 -24.37
N VAL A 14 22.02 -40.36 -23.96
CA VAL A 14 21.83 -39.13 -23.20
C VAL A 14 21.90 -37.82 -23.99
N ILE A 15 20.86 -37.59 -24.80
CA ILE A 15 20.31 -36.24 -24.96
C ILE A 15 19.39 -36.00 -23.76
N LEU A 16 19.93 -35.53 -22.63
CA LEU A 16 19.11 -35.03 -21.52
C LEU A 16 19.88 -33.95 -20.75
N GLY A 17 20.08 -32.81 -21.41
CA GLY A 17 20.83 -31.67 -20.84
C GLY A 17 20.16 -30.32 -21.08
N MET A 18 18.84 -30.28 -21.29
CA MET A 18 18.12 -29.03 -21.53
C MET A 18 16.77 -29.03 -20.81
N ALA A 19 16.76 -28.96 -19.47
CA ALA A 19 15.50 -28.81 -18.72
C ALA A 19 15.64 -28.04 -17.39
N LEU A 20 16.61 -27.13 -17.25
CA LEU A 20 16.79 -26.36 -16.00
C LEU A 20 16.76 -24.83 -16.15
N SER A 21 16.45 -24.28 -17.34
CA SER A 21 16.41 -22.82 -17.52
C SER A 21 15.10 -22.13 -17.09
N ALA A 22 14.09 -22.85 -16.58
CA ALA A 22 12.79 -22.26 -16.26
C ALA A 22 12.60 -21.80 -14.80
N CYS A 23 13.58 -22.00 -13.91
CA CYS A 23 13.46 -21.64 -12.48
C CYS A 23 14.02 -20.25 -12.11
N GLN A 24 14.32 -19.38 -13.08
CA GLN A 24 14.48 -17.96 -12.77
C GLN A 24 13.10 -17.30 -12.69
N SER A 25 12.33 -17.69 -11.67
CA SER A 25 11.24 -16.86 -11.16
C SER A 25 11.89 -15.63 -10.52
N GLY A 26 12.25 -14.66 -11.36
CA GLY A 26 12.68 -13.34 -10.92
C GLY A 26 11.60 -12.81 -9.98
N ARG A 27 11.89 -12.80 -8.67
CA ARG A 27 11.08 -12.04 -7.73
C ARG A 27 11.08 -10.61 -8.27
N PRO A 28 9.92 -10.01 -8.57
CA PRO A 28 9.86 -8.59 -8.87
C PRO A 28 10.63 -7.88 -7.77
N ALA A 29 11.58 -7.01 -8.15
CA ALA A 29 12.31 -6.21 -7.17
C ALA A 29 11.27 -5.59 -6.24
N ALA A 30 11.38 -5.86 -4.94
CA ALA A 30 10.44 -5.33 -3.97
C ALA A 30 10.51 -3.80 -4.12
N VAL A 31 9.45 -3.20 -4.67
CA VAL A 31 9.33 -1.74 -4.70
C VAL A 31 9.33 -1.32 -3.24
N THR A 32 10.42 -0.72 -2.79
CA THR A 32 10.52 -0.22 -1.43
C THR A 32 9.61 0.98 -1.35
N THR A 33 8.34 0.75 -0.98
CA THR A 33 7.40 1.83 -0.74
C THR A 33 8.00 2.74 0.33
N ASP A 34 8.21 4.01 0.00
CA ASP A 34 8.66 4.98 0.98
C ASP A 34 7.67 5.04 2.14
N ARG A 35 8.18 4.74 3.33
CA ARG A 35 7.42 4.64 4.58
C ARG A 35 7.60 5.88 5.44
N ALA A 36 8.21 6.96 4.96
CA ALA A 36 8.21 8.22 5.66
C ALA A 36 6.78 8.77 5.83
N ALA A 37 6.59 9.63 6.84
CA ALA A 37 5.28 10.20 7.18
C ALA A 37 4.58 10.88 5.99
N LEU A 38 5.30 11.72 5.23
CA LEU A 38 4.72 12.47 4.11
C LEU A 38 4.22 11.56 2.98
N PRO A 39 5.05 10.68 2.37
CA PRO A 39 4.57 9.75 1.35
C PRO A 39 3.45 8.83 1.84
N THR A 40 3.48 8.44 3.13
CA THR A 40 2.41 7.63 3.74
C THR A 40 1.10 8.43 3.80
N MET A 41 1.15 9.68 4.26
CA MET A 41 -0.04 10.54 4.36
C MET A 41 -0.56 11.01 3.00
N GLU A 42 0.29 11.17 1.99
CA GLU A 42 -0.15 11.41 0.61
C GLU A 42 -1.01 10.25 0.09
N ARG A 43 -0.55 9.00 0.29
CA ARG A 43 -1.33 7.81 -0.07
C ARG A 43 -2.66 7.73 0.68
N VAL A 44 -2.62 7.94 2.00
CA VAL A 44 -3.83 7.96 2.84
C VAL A 44 -4.79 9.06 2.39
N ALA A 45 -4.30 10.25 2.08
CA ALA A 45 -5.12 11.37 1.60
C ALA A 45 -5.82 11.06 0.27
N LEU A 46 -5.10 10.46 -0.68
CA LEU A 46 -5.66 10.08 -1.98
C LEU A 46 -6.74 9.00 -1.83
N ALA A 47 -6.48 7.96 -1.04
CA ALA A 47 -7.43 6.88 -0.82
C ALA A 47 -8.66 7.33 0.00
N ALA A 48 -8.47 8.15 1.03
CA ALA A 48 -9.58 8.76 1.77
C ALA A 48 -10.45 9.62 0.84
N ASN A 49 -9.82 10.45 0.00
CA ASN A 49 -10.55 11.29 -0.95
C ASN A 49 -11.44 10.46 -1.90
N SER A 50 -10.91 9.36 -2.46
CA SER A 50 -11.68 8.51 -3.37
C SER A 50 -12.76 7.70 -2.62
N CYS A 51 -12.39 7.02 -1.53
CA CYS A 51 -13.22 6.00 -0.89
C CYS A 51 -14.17 6.51 0.17
N TRP A 52 -13.88 7.64 0.81
CA TRP A 52 -14.77 8.23 1.80
C TRP A 52 -15.55 9.41 1.23
N PHE A 53 -14.87 10.36 0.57
CA PHE A 53 -15.50 11.64 0.23
C PHE A 53 -16.12 11.66 -1.17
N LYS A 54 -15.40 11.20 -2.21
CA LYS A 54 -15.90 11.19 -3.59
C LYS A 54 -16.88 10.04 -3.89
N SER A 55 -16.73 8.91 -3.22
CA SER A 55 -17.64 7.76 -3.30
C SER A 55 -19.04 8.06 -2.74
N GLY A 56 -19.18 9.09 -1.90
CA GLY A 56 -20.42 9.41 -1.21
C GLY A 56 -20.68 8.51 0.01
N ASP A 57 -19.63 8.03 0.67
CA ASP A 57 -19.76 7.21 1.87
C ASP A 57 -20.68 7.84 2.92
N ALA A 58 -21.59 7.06 3.49
CA ALA A 58 -22.61 7.56 4.39
C ALA A 58 -22.03 8.25 5.65
N ALA A 59 -20.93 7.71 6.19
CA ALA A 59 -20.27 8.26 7.37
C ALA A 59 -19.56 9.60 7.08
N PHE A 60 -19.13 9.80 5.83
CA PHE A 60 -18.34 10.97 5.43
C PHE A 60 -19.12 12.02 4.63
N LYS A 61 -20.35 11.70 4.19
CA LYS A 61 -21.26 12.63 3.51
C LYS A 61 -21.43 14.00 4.20
N PRO A 62 -21.59 14.11 5.54
CA PRO A 62 -21.73 15.42 6.19
C PRO A 62 -20.41 16.20 6.33
N TYR A 63 -19.29 15.62 5.92
CA TYR A 63 -17.95 16.20 6.06
C TYR A 63 -17.31 16.48 4.70
N ARG A 64 -16.22 17.25 4.70
CA ARG A 64 -15.30 17.43 3.56
C ARG A 64 -13.89 17.09 4.01
N LEU A 65 -13.06 16.65 3.06
CA LEU A 65 -11.63 16.44 3.28
C LEU A 65 -10.90 17.78 3.26
N ALA A 66 -10.06 18.03 4.27
CA ALA A 66 -9.08 19.11 4.27
C ALA A 66 -7.66 18.52 4.47
N PRO A 67 -6.84 18.42 3.41
CA PRO A 67 -5.46 17.97 3.50
C PRO A 67 -4.54 19.08 4.01
N GLU A 68 -3.72 18.77 5.01
CA GLU A 68 -2.66 19.62 5.56
C GLU A 68 -1.34 18.84 5.50
N LEU A 69 -0.93 18.49 4.28
CA LEU A 69 0.26 17.65 4.05
C LEU A 69 1.56 18.47 4.08
N ASN A 70 1.50 19.76 3.75
CA ASN A 70 2.65 20.65 3.85
C ASN A 70 2.84 21.10 5.31
N SER A 71 3.42 20.21 6.12
CA SER A 71 3.69 20.45 7.53
C SER A 71 5.19 20.71 7.74
N PHE A 72 5.54 21.96 8.01
CA PHE A 72 6.92 22.33 8.42
C PHE A 72 7.35 21.66 9.74
N SER A 73 6.41 21.19 10.54
CA SER A 73 6.66 20.45 11.78
C SER A 73 6.89 18.95 11.58
N GLY A 74 6.91 18.45 10.33
CA GLY A 74 7.09 17.03 10.03
C GLY A 74 5.89 16.15 10.41
N ARG A 75 4.70 16.74 10.55
CA ARG A 75 3.46 16.07 10.99
C ARG A 75 2.31 16.30 9.99
N PRO A 76 2.44 15.77 8.75
CA PRO A 76 1.39 15.85 7.75
C PRO A 76 0.09 15.22 8.28
N ARG A 77 -1.05 15.83 7.93
CA ARG A 77 -2.36 15.34 8.37
C ARG A 77 -3.44 15.52 7.32
N ILE A 78 -4.52 14.76 7.47
CA ILE A 78 -5.80 15.00 6.81
C ILE A 78 -6.88 15.19 7.86
N LEU A 79 -7.85 16.01 7.54
CA LEU A 79 -8.98 16.33 8.41
C LEU A 79 -10.30 15.99 7.71
N ALA A 80 -11.26 15.46 8.46
CA ALA A 80 -12.67 15.52 8.08
C ALA A 80 -13.31 16.70 8.83
N VAL A 81 -13.70 17.74 8.11
CA VAL A 81 -14.32 18.94 8.67
C VAL A 81 -15.79 19.03 8.27
N PRO A 82 -16.67 19.63 9.10
CA PRO A 82 -18.06 19.84 8.74
C PRO A 82 -18.22 20.52 7.39
N ARG A 83 -19.07 19.94 6.53
CA ARG A 83 -19.21 20.40 5.14
C ARG A 83 -19.65 21.86 5.05
N ASN A 84 -20.50 22.34 5.95
CA ASN A 84 -21.03 23.71 5.86
C ASN A 84 -20.30 24.71 6.77
N SER A 85 -19.27 24.27 7.48
CA SER A 85 -18.46 25.11 8.39
C SER A 85 -17.05 24.48 8.51
N PRO A 86 -16.25 24.52 7.43
CA PRO A 86 -14.93 23.87 7.40
C PRO A 86 -13.91 24.46 8.38
N GLU A 87 -14.12 25.70 8.83
CA GLU A 87 -13.33 26.40 9.86
C GLU A 87 -13.63 25.91 11.29
N SER A 88 -14.72 25.17 11.48
CA SER A 88 -15.05 24.59 12.77
C SER A 88 -14.14 23.43 13.13
N ARG A 89 -14.26 22.95 14.37
CA ARG A 89 -13.44 21.85 14.90
C ARG A 89 -13.51 20.60 13.99
N PRO A 90 -12.36 20.03 13.59
CA PRO A 90 -12.32 18.77 12.86
C PRO A 90 -13.00 17.62 13.61
N MET A 91 -13.70 16.78 12.86
CA MET A 91 -14.43 15.60 13.37
C MET A 91 -13.57 14.34 13.34
N LEU A 92 -12.59 14.30 12.44
CA LEU A 92 -11.54 13.30 12.35
C LEU A 92 -10.24 14.00 12.00
N VAL A 93 -9.16 13.61 12.66
CA VAL A 93 -7.79 13.95 12.30
C VAL A 93 -7.04 12.65 12.11
N VAL A 94 -6.37 12.48 10.98
CA VAL A 94 -5.41 11.41 10.73
C VAL A 94 -4.08 12.07 10.41
N GLN A 95 -3.04 11.70 11.13
CA GLN A 95 -1.70 12.28 10.98
C GLN A 95 -0.64 11.18 11.02
N ALA A 96 0.55 11.52 10.53
CA ALA A 96 1.72 10.67 10.74
C ALA A 96 2.96 11.49 11.07
N GLU A 97 3.95 10.83 11.68
CA GLU A 97 5.27 11.41 11.93
C GLU A 97 6.39 10.37 11.83
N GLY A 98 7.62 10.84 11.57
CA GLY A 98 8.82 10.01 11.51
C GLY A 98 9.01 9.23 10.21
N SER A 99 10.05 8.38 10.22
CA SER A 99 10.38 7.41 9.18
C SER A 99 11.01 6.18 9.86
N PRO A 100 10.29 5.04 9.98
CA PRO A 100 8.97 4.77 9.40
C PRO A 100 7.84 5.60 10.06
N ALA A 101 6.78 5.84 9.29
CA ALA A 101 5.61 6.61 9.68
C ALA A 101 4.88 5.94 10.86
N ARG A 102 4.71 6.70 11.94
CA ARG A 102 3.80 6.37 13.04
C ARG A 102 2.50 7.12 12.82
N LEU A 103 1.38 6.40 12.76
CA LEU A 103 0.06 6.96 12.48
C LEU A 103 -0.74 7.17 13.76
N ASP A 104 -1.42 8.31 13.84
CA ASP A 104 -2.46 8.55 14.83
C ASP A 104 -3.77 8.93 14.12
N ALA A 105 -4.89 8.46 14.66
CA ALA A 105 -6.22 8.89 14.27
C ALA A 105 -7.05 9.22 15.52
N PHE A 106 -7.64 10.41 15.57
CA PHE A 106 -8.41 10.89 16.72
C PHE A 106 -9.52 11.86 16.30
N GLY A 107 -10.41 12.16 17.25
CA GLY A 107 -11.56 13.05 17.06
C GLY A 107 -12.90 12.35 17.28
N PRO A 108 -14.02 13.09 17.29
CA PRO A 108 -15.35 12.54 17.55
C PRO A 108 -15.73 11.31 16.71
N MET A 109 -15.32 11.24 15.44
CA MET A 109 -15.63 10.09 14.58
C MET A 109 -14.95 8.79 15.05
N MET A 110 -13.80 8.87 15.73
CA MET A 110 -13.10 7.70 16.26
C MET A 110 -13.79 7.07 17.48
N SER A 111 -14.58 7.86 18.20
CA SER A 111 -15.40 7.37 19.34
C SER A 111 -16.77 6.86 18.90
N GLY A 112 -17.13 7.05 17.63
CA GLY A 112 -18.41 6.64 17.06
C GLY A 112 -18.40 5.21 16.49
N PRO A 113 -19.53 4.78 15.89
CA PRO A 113 -19.67 3.44 15.33
C PRO A 113 -18.70 3.14 14.18
N ASP A 114 -18.24 4.17 13.46
CA ASP A 114 -17.31 4.03 12.34
C ASP A 114 -15.82 3.96 12.76
N GLY A 115 -15.49 4.16 14.04
CA GLY A 115 -14.10 4.30 14.50
C GLY A 115 -13.18 3.14 14.12
N GLU A 116 -13.61 1.90 14.33
CA GLU A 116 -12.83 0.71 13.94
C GLU A 116 -12.70 0.56 12.43
N ARG A 117 -13.74 0.92 11.68
CA ARG A 117 -13.69 0.94 10.22
C ARG A 117 -12.67 1.97 9.73
N ILE A 118 -12.70 3.19 10.27
CA ILE A 118 -11.77 4.27 9.92
C ILE A 118 -10.34 3.82 10.16
N LYS A 119 -10.06 3.25 11.35
CA LYS A 119 -8.74 2.72 11.71
C LYS A 119 -8.25 1.68 10.70
N ARG A 120 -9.09 0.70 10.36
CA ARG A 120 -8.73 -0.36 9.40
C ARG A 120 -8.44 0.22 8.02
N ASP A 121 -9.29 1.11 7.53
CA ASP A 121 -9.13 1.74 6.21
C ASP A 121 -7.81 2.52 6.14
N VAL A 122 -7.50 3.35 7.16
CA VAL A 122 -6.23 4.11 7.27
C VAL A 122 -5.02 3.18 7.27
N LEU A 123 -5.02 2.13 8.09
CA LEU A 123 -3.91 1.18 8.17
C LEU A 123 -3.68 0.46 6.83
N ARG A 124 -4.77 0.07 6.16
CA ARG A 124 -4.72 -0.61 4.86
C ARG A 124 -4.12 0.31 3.78
N TRP A 125 -4.51 1.58 3.76
CA TRP A 125 -4.00 2.57 2.80
C TRP A 125 -2.57 3.01 3.09
N ALA A 126 -2.20 3.14 4.37
CA ALA A 126 -0.81 3.36 4.76
C ALA A 126 0.11 2.25 4.28
N GLY A 127 -0.37 1.01 4.32
CA GLY A 127 0.28 -0.18 3.77
C GLY A 127 0.30 -0.26 2.23
N GLY A 128 -0.32 0.69 1.53
CA GLY A 128 -0.27 0.79 0.06
C GLY A 128 -1.49 0.26 -0.68
N ALA A 129 -2.55 -0.18 0.00
CA ALA A 129 -3.79 -0.51 -0.69
C ALA A 129 -4.45 0.75 -1.26
N THR A 130 -5.11 0.62 -2.41
CA THR A 130 -5.77 1.74 -3.12
C THR A 130 -7.29 1.60 -3.20
N GLY A 131 -7.83 0.45 -2.81
CA GLY A 131 -9.26 0.15 -2.87
C GLY A 131 -10.07 0.70 -1.69
N CYS A 132 -11.39 0.74 -1.91
CA CYS A 132 -12.41 0.81 -0.89
C CYS A 132 -12.73 -0.65 -0.51
#